data_AF-A0A1I3E1A4-F1
#
_entry.id   AF-A0A1I3E1A4-F1
#
_cell.length_a   1.000
_cell.length_b   1.000
_cell.length_c   1.000
_cell.angle_alpha   90.00
_cell.angle_beta   90.00
_cell.angle_gamma   90.00
#
_symmetry.space_group_name_H-M   'P 1'
#
loop_
_entity.id
_entity.type
_entity.pdbx_description
1 polymer ?
#
loop_
_entity_poly.entity_id
_entity_poly.type
_entity_poly.pdbx_seq_one_letter_code
_entity_poly.pdbx_strand_id
1 'polypeptide(L)' 'MDISEKIELHDCPICGGAGILEEEDMGFYVACLDCGSYTGTVGYKNEDGKLTAAEKSAMLWNTGKVINSAPGE' A
#
# COMPACT_ATOMS: atom_id res chain seq x y z
N MET A 1 -19.03 -2.22 -2.99
CA MET A 1 -17.94 -3.04 -3.56
C MET A 1 -16.72 -2.18 -3.42
N ASP A 2 -15.99 -2.48 -2.36
CA ASP A 2 -14.88 -1.68 -1.91
C ASP A 2 -13.68 -1.97 -2.81
N ILE A 3 -12.92 -0.94 -3.14
CA ILE A 3 -11.84 -1.05 -4.13
C ILE A 3 -10.76 -2.00 -3.61
N SER A 4 -10.57 -2.02 -2.29
CA SER A 4 -9.71 -2.96 -1.57
C SER A 4 -10.08 -4.43 -1.77
N GLU A 5 -11.35 -4.79 -2.00
CA GLU A 5 -11.77 -6.18 -2.24
C GLU A 5 -11.34 -6.71 -3.62
N LYS A 6 -11.01 -5.80 -4.56
CA LYS A 6 -10.55 -6.15 -5.91
C LYS A 6 -9.03 -6.23 -6.03
N ILE A 7 -8.32 -5.83 -4.99
CA ILE A 7 -6.88 -5.64 -4.98
C ILE A 7 -6.25 -6.77 -4.18
N GLU A 8 -5.45 -7.61 -4.81
CA GLU A 8 -4.70 -8.65 -4.12
C GLU A 8 -3.41 -8.07 -3.50
N LEU A 9 -3.29 -8.19 -2.18
CA LEU A 9 -2.09 -7.83 -1.43
C LEU A 9 -1.36 -9.08 -0.96
N HIS A 10 -0.04 -9.10 -1.17
CA HIS A 10 0.86 -10.10 -0.62
C HIS A 10 1.18 -9.79 0.85
N ASP A 11 1.78 -10.76 1.53
CA ASP A 11 2.36 -10.54 2.86
C ASP A 11 3.47 -9.48 2.81
N CYS A 12 3.71 -8.86 3.97
CA CYS A 12 4.70 -7.81 4.12
C CYS A 12 6.08 -8.30 3.69
N PRO A 13 6.75 -7.61 2.74
CA PRO A 13 8.06 -8.02 2.25
C PRO A 13 9.17 -7.91 3.32
N ILE A 14 8.90 -7.24 4.44
CA ILE A 14 9.87 -7.03 5.54
C ILE A 14 9.71 -8.09 6.64
N CYS A 15 8.50 -8.26 7.18
CA CYS A 15 8.25 -9.14 8.33
C CYS A 15 7.31 -10.32 8.04
N GLY A 16 6.71 -10.40 6.86
CA GLY A 16 5.69 -11.40 6.54
C GLY A 16 4.32 -11.16 7.20
N GLY A 17 4.11 -10.02 7.85
CA GLY A 17 2.81 -9.62 8.40
C GLY A 17 1.80 -9.20 7.34
N ALA A 18 0.55 -8.95 7.72
CA ALA A 18 -0.49 -8.51 6.79
C ALA A 18 -0.22 -7.08 6.28
N GLY A 19 -0.37 -6.87 4.96
CA GLY A 19 -0.46 -5.54 4.34
C GLY A 19 -1.90 -5.06 4.28
N ILE A 20 -2.14 -3.80 4.63
CA ILE A 20 -3.46 -3.17 4.64
C ILE A 20 -3.45 -2.01 3.66
N LEU A 21 -4.37 -2.01 2.69
CA LEU A 21 -4.58 -0.89 1.78
C LEU A 21 -5.44 0.17 2.47
N GLU A 22 -4.88 1.34 2.69
CA GLU A 22 -5.57 2.48 3.30
C GLU A 22 -5.73 3.62 2.28
N GLU A 23 -6.84 4.35 2.38
CA GLU A 23 -7.13 5.56 1.62
C GLU A 23 -6.81 6.79 2.48
N GLU A 24 -5.98 7.69 1.97
CA GLU A 24 -5.65 8.96 2.62
C GLU A 24 -5.82 10.11 1.62
N ASP A 25 -6.73 11.03 1.96
CA ASP A 25 -7.10 12.19 1.14
C ASP A 25 -7.53 11.77 -0.28
N MET A 26 -6.74 12.11 -1.30
CA MET A 26 -6.93 11.66 -2.68
C MET A 26 -5.86 10.65 -3.09
N GLY A 27 -5.50 9.71 -2.22
CA GLY A 27 -4.50 8.70 -2.52
C GLY A 27 -4.65 7.41 -1.72
N PHE A 28 -3.86 6.41 -2.13
CA PHE A 28 -3.80 5.12 -1.44
C PHE A 28 -2.38 4.76 -1.07
N TYR A 29 -2.22 4.03 0.02
CA TYR A 29 -0.97 3.40 0.38
C TYR A 29 -1.23 2.04 1.02
N VAL A 30 -0.22 1.19 1.05
CA VAL A 30 -0.28 -0.07 1.81
C VAL A 30 0.66 0.04 2.98
N ALA A 31 0.23 -0.36 4.17
CA ALA A 31 1.07 -0.41 5.36
C ALA A 31 0.94 -1.76 6.08
N CYS A 32 2.02 -2.18 6.73
CA CYS A 32 1.99 -3.26 7.71
C CYS A 32 2.06 -2.66 9.12
N LEU A 33 1.05 -2.98 9.93
CA LEU A 33 0.96 -2.52 11.32
C LEU A 33 1.94 -3.24 12.26
N ASP A 34 2.55 -4.35 11.80
CA ASP A 34 3.45 -5.18 12.61
C ASP A 34 4.88 -4.60 12.64
N CYS A 35 5.42 -4.24 11.47
CA CYS A 35 6.78 -3.67 11.35
C CYS A 35 6.80 -2.18 10.99
N GLY A 36 5.64 -1.57 10.71
CA GLY A 36 5.55 -0.16 10.32
C GLY A 36 6.03 0.15 8.90
N SER A 37 6.32 -0.86 8.06
CA SER A 37 6.65 -0.63 6.65
C SER A 37 5.43 -0.15 5.88
N TYR A 38 5.59 0.79 4.96
CA TYR A 38 4.49 1.31 4.15
C TYR A 38 4.95 1.69 2.75
N THR A 39 4.07 1.69 1.76
CA THR A 39 4.35 2.26 0.43
C THR A 39 4.20 3.77 0.45
N GLY A 40 4.87 4.48 -0.46
CA GLY A 40 4.52 5.88 -0.71
C GLY A 40 3.05 6.01 -1.15
N THR A 41 2.38 7.09 -0.71
CA THR A 41 1.00 7.39 -1.09
C THR A 41 0.90 7.69 -2.59
N VAL A 42 0.08 6.92 -3.30
CA VAL A 42 -0.22 7.12 -4.72
C VAL A 42 -1.49 7.94 -4.84
N GLY A 43 -1.33 9.20 -5.25
CA GLY A 43 -2.44 10.12 -5.45
C GLY A 43 -3.20 9.89 -6.76
N TYR A 44 -4.49 10.22 -6.77
CA TYR A 44 -5.37 10.30 -7.93
C TYR A 44 -6.08 11.65 -7.98
N LYS A 45 -6.55 12.04 -9.18
CA LYS A 45 -7.24 13.33 -9.39
C LYS A 45 -8.74 13.18 -9.66
N ASN A 46 -9.18 12.01 -10.11
CA ASN A 46 -10.55 11.72 -10.51
C ASN A 46 -10.93 10.31 -10.04
N GLU A 47 -12.22 10.00 -10.03
CA GLU A 47 -12.75 8.69 -9.61
C GLU A 47 -12.19 7.51 -10.43
N ASP A 48 -11.93 7.71 -11.72
CA ASP A 48 -11.29 6.72 -12.60
C ASP A 48 -9.84 6.40 -12.17
N GLY A 49 -9.15 7.42 -11.65
CA GLY A 49 -7.79 7.28 -11.12
C GLY A 49 -7.76 6.61 -9.74
N LYS A 50 -8.90 6.48 -9.06
CA LYS A 50 -9.00 5.90 -7.71
C LYS A 50 -8.58 4.43 -7.73
N LEU A 51 -9.13 3.64 -8.65
CA LEU A 51 -8.76 2.23 -8.84
C LEU A 51 -7.28 2.10 -9.25
N THR A 52 -6.84 2.93 -10.20
CA THR A 52 -5.45 2.92 -10.67
C THR A 52 -4.45 3.24 -9.54
N ALA A 53 -4.79 4.16 -8.64
CA ALA A 53 -3.97 4.50 -7.49
C ALA A 53 -3.89 3.34 -6.49
N ALA A 54 -5.02 2.72 -6.15
CA ALA A 54 -5.06 1.52 -5.31
C ALA A 54 -4.20 0.38 -5.91
N GLU A 55 -4.36 0.09 -7.21
CA GLU A 55 -3.59 -0.95 -7.90
C GLU A 55 -2.10 -0.66 -7.89
N LYS A 56 -1.71 0.60 -8.09
CA LYS A 56 -0.29 1.02 -8.01
C LYS A 56 0.26 0.85 -6.60
N SER A 57 -0.48 1.21 -5.56
CA SER A 57 -0.04 1.04 -4.18
C SER A 57 0.15 -0.44 -3.83
N ALA A 58 -0.79 -1.30 -4.25
CA ALA A 58 -0.65 -2.74 -4.11
C ALA A 58 0.52 -3.32 -4.92
N MET A 59 0.72 -2.85 -6.15
CA MET A 59 1.87 -3.24 -6.96
C MET A 59 3.20 -2.87 -6.27
N LEU A 60 3.31 -1.66 -5.71
CA LEU A 60 4.50 -1.24 -4.97
C LEU A 60 4.76 -2.18 -3.78
N TRP A 61 3.71 -2.50 -3.02
CA TRP A 61 3.77 -3.45 -1.92
C TRP A 61 4.23 -4.84 -2.35
N ASN A 62 3.52 -5.44 -3.32
CA ASN A 62 3.76 -6.81 -3.79
C ASN A 62 5.13 -6.97 -4.47
N THR A 63 5.70 -5.89 -5.00
CA THR A 63 7.07 -5.88 -5.58
C THR A 63 8.16 -5.58 -4.56
N GLY A 64 7.81 -5.39 -3.28
CA GLY A 64 8.78 -5.10 -2.23
C GLY A 64 9.23 -3.64 -2.17
N LYS A 65 8.61 -2.73 -2.92
CA LYS A 65 8.93 -1.29 -2.91
C LYS A 65 8.23 -0.57 -1.76
N VAL A 66 8.66 -0.90 -0.55
CA VAL A 66 8.17 -0.32 0.69
C VAL A 66 9.23 0.57 1.32
N ILE A 67 8.78 1.57 2.05
CA ILE A 67 9.57 2.42 2.93
C ILE A 67 9.49 1.76 4.31
N ASN A 68 10.63 1.35 4.84
CA ASN A 68 10.74 0.92 6.23
C ASN A 68 11.87 1.70 6.90
N SER A 69 11.53 2.47 7.92
CA SER A 69 12.52 3.10 8.79
C SER A 69 12.86 2.10 9.89
N ALA A 70 13.66 1.08 9.58
CA ALA A 70 14.32 0.35 10.67
C ALA A 70 15.32 1.32 11.32
N PRO A 71 15.20 1.68 12.61
CA PRO A 71 16.25 2.43 13.29
C PRO A 71 17.45 1.50 13.47
N GLY A 72 18.44 1.60 12.58
CA GLY A 72 19.56 0.66 12.57
C GLY A 72 20.70 1.03 11.62
N GLU A 73 21.15 2.28 11.64
CA GLU A 73 22.52 2.68 11.28
C GLU A 73 23.07 3.63 12.35
#